data_AF-A0A966WVB3-F1
#
_entry.id   AF-A0A966WVB3-F1
#
_cell.length_a   1.000
_cell.length_b   1.000
_cell.length_c   1.000
_cell.angle_alpha   90.00
_cell.angle_beta   90.00
_cell.angle_gamma   90.00
#
_symmetry.space_group_name_H-M   'P 1'
#
loop_
_entity.id
_entity.type
_entity.pdbx_description
1 polymer ?
#
loop_
_entity_poly.entity_id
_entity_poly.type
_entity_poly.pdbx_seq_one_letter_code
_entity_poly.pdbx_strand_id
1 'polypeptide(L)'
;MGLLVAVLGSAGASVAATDELWTLQKNVQACVETSQPQSCGKAKAQVSALTRNSAYAGSSHLCKEEIGELAQVITLLPMRDAVPTEVMASVADVQQACLPYGF
;
A
#
# COMPACT_ATOMS: atom_id res chain seq x y z
N MET A 1 -31.26 39.26 10.13
CA MET A 1 -31.25 37.93 9.49
C MET A 1 -29.83 37.63 9.05
N GLY A 2 -29.07 36.88 9.86
CA GLY A 2 -27.71 36.48 9.55
C GLY A 2 -27.69 35.05 9.03
N LEU A 3 -27.31 34.85 7.78
CA LEU A 3 -27.17 33.53 7.18
C LEU A 3 -25.72 33.07 7.34
N LEU A 4 -25.48 32.18 8.30
CA LEU A 4 -24.23 31.43 8.44
C LEU A 4 -24.21 30.31 7.39
N VAL A 5 -23.41 30.47 6.34
CA VAL A 5 -23.10 29.38 5.40
C VAL A 5 -21.94 28.60 6.00
N ALA A 6 -22.26 27.43 6.54
CA ALA A 6 -21.28 26.48 7.05
C ALA A 6 -20.47 25.90 5.89
N VAL A 7 -19.18 26.23 5.85
CA VAL A 7 -18.17 25.54 5.03
C VAL A 7 -17.87 24.22 5.73
N LEU A 8 -18.56 23.16 5.33
CA LEU A 8 -18.30 21.80 5.84
C LEU A 8 -18.39 20.82 4.68
N GLY A 9 -17.23 20.36 4.22
CA GLY A 9 -17.14 19.17 3.40
C GLY A 9 -15.95 19.20 2.46
N SER A 10 -15.11 18.17 2.56
CA SER A 10 -14.04 17.79 1.61
C SER A 10 -12.59 18.11 2.01
N ALA A 11 -12.20 17.94 3.29
CA ALA A 11 -10.78 17.90 3.68
C ALA A 11 -10.40 16.64 4.49
N GLY A 12 -11.28 15.64 4.59
CA GLY A 12 -11.07 14.46 5.44
C GLY A 12 -10.77 13.15 4.71
N ALA A 13 -10.92 13.10 3.39
CA ALA A 13 -10.78 11.85 2.62
C ALA A 13 -9.39 11.65 2.00
N SER A 14 -8.59 12.72 1.87
CA SER A 14 -7.29 12.67 1.20
C SER A 14 -6.14 12.23 2.11
N VAL A 15 -6.34 12.19 3.43
CA VAL A 15 -5.26 11.86 4.38
C VAL A 15 -5.12 10.33 4.54
N ALA A 16 -6.25 9.60 4.48
CA ALA A 16 -6.28 8.15 4.70
C ALA A 16 -5.73 7.32 3.53
N ALA A 17 -5.70 7.88 2.32
CA ALA A 17 -5.09 7.27 1.13
C ALA A 17 -3.58 7.06 1.35
N THR A 18 -2.82 8.15 1.52
CA THR A 18 -1.36 8.08 1.78
C THR A 18 -0.95 7.14 2.92
N ASP A 19 -1.83 6.89 3.89
CA ASP A 19 -1.57 6.01 5.02
C ASP A 19 -1.44 4.52 4.64
N GLU A 20 -2.22 3.98 3.69
CA GLU A 20 -2.14 2.54 3.39
C GLU A 20 -0.88 2.20 2.58
N LEU A 21 -0.54 3.04 1.60
CA LEU A 21 0.67 2.93 0.80
C LEU A 21 1.95 3.16 1.63
N TRP A 22 1.90 4.05 2.62
CA TRP A 22 3.00 4.26 3.55
C TRP A 22 3.14 3.12 4.57
N THR A 23 2.00 2.60 5.06
CA THR A 23 1.97 1.43 5.94
C THR A 23 2.50 0.18 5.23
N LEU A 24 2.21 0.03 3.94
CA LEU A 24 2.80 -1.02 3.09
C LEU A 24 4.32 -0.94 3.12
N GLN A 25 4.89 0.22 2.81
CA GLN A 25 6.34 0.42 2.79
C GLN A 25 6.99 0.05 4.12
N LYS A 26 6.45 0.54 5.24
CA LYS A 26 6.96 0.23 6.57
C LYS A 26 6.94 -1.26 6.88
N ASN A 27 5.84 -1.94 6.56
CA ASN A 27 5.70 -3.37 6.86
C ASN A 27 6.62 -4.23 5.97
N VAL A 28 6.78 -3.87 4.70
CA VAL A 28 7.70 -4.56 3.78
C VAL A 28 9.15 -4.33 4.22
N GLN A 29 9.53 -3.09 4.54
CA GLN A 29 10.86 -2.78 5.06
C GLN A 29 11.17 -3.60 6.32
N ALA A 30 10.25 -3.66 7.28
CA ALA A 30 10.43 -4.47 8.48
C ALA A 30 10.55 -5.97 8.18
N CYS A 31 9.79 -6.50 7.21
CA CYS A 31 9.92 -7.89 6.76
C CYS A 31 11.31 -8.15 6.18
N VAL A 32 11.80 -7.28 5.31
CA VAL A 32 13.12 -7.40 4.67
C VAL A 32 14.26 -7.30 5.68
N GLU A 33 14.22 -6.32 6.59
CA GLU A 33 15.28 -6.09 7.57
C GLU A 33 15.37 -7.21 8.62
N THR A 34 14.23 -7.78 9.01
CA THR A 34 14.20 -8.77 10.10
C THR A 34 14.13 -10.22 9.61
N SER A 35 13.62 -10.45 8.39
CA SER A 35 13.26 -11.77 7.86
C SER A 35 12.38 -12.61 8.80
N GLN A 36 11.69 -11.97 9.76
CA GLN A 36 10.88 -12.67 10.75
C GLN A 36 9.48 -12.96 10.20
N PRO A 37 8.91 -14.17 10.47
CA PRO A 37 7.58 -14.55 10.03
C PRO A 37 6.48 -13.53 10.41
N GLN A 38 6.58 -12.94 11.60
CA GLN A 38 5.60 -11.96 12.07
C GLN A 38 5.64 -10.65 11.26
N SER A 39 6.83 -10.11 10.98
CA SER A 39 7.01 -8.89 10.18
C SER A 39 6.51 -9.10 8.75
N CYS A 40 6.87 -10.23 8.14
CA CYS A 40 6.39 -10.60 6.81
C CYS A 40 4.89 -10.88 6.76
N GLY A 41 4.31 -11.41 7.84
CA GLY A 41 2.87 -11.54 8.00
C GLY A 41 2.14 -10.19 7.92
N LYS A 42 2.69 -9.12 8.53
CA LYS A 42 2.12 -7.77 8.44
C LYS A 42 2.19 -7.21 7.01
N ALA A 43 3.31 -7.40 6.33
CA ALA A 43 3.47 -6.99 4.94
C ALA A 43 2.43 -7.67 4.03
N LYS A 44 2.26 -9.00 4.19
CA LYS A 44 1.26 -9.78 3.45
C LYS A 44 -0.18 -9.35 3.75
N ALA A 45 -0.47 -9.08 5.02
CA ALA A 45 -1.79 -8.59 5.45
C ALA A 45 -2.10 -7.22 4.83
N GLN A 46 -1.10 -6.34 4.74
CA GLN A 46 -1.26 -5.01 4.15
C GLN A 46 -1.53 -5.09 2.64
N VAL A 47 -0.78 -5.90 1.88
CA VAL A 47 -1.08 -6.11 0.45
C VAL A 47 -2.49 -6.68 0.26
N SER A 48 -2.89 -7.61 1.12
CA SER A 48 -4.26 -8.14 1.10
C SER A 48 -5.30 -7.06 1.41
N ALA A 49 -4.98 -6.07 2.25
CA ALA A 49 -5.86 -4.93 2.53
C ALA A 49 -6.02 -4.02 1.31
N LEU A 50 -4.94 -3.76 0.57
CA LEU A 50 -5.00 -2.98 -0.68
C LEU A 50 -5.97 -3.61 -1.69
N THR A 51 -5.95 -4.94 -1.85
CA THR A 51 -6.91 -5.62 -2.75
C THR A 51 -8.38 -5.52 -2.31
N ARG A 52 -8.64 -5.20 -1.04
CA ARG A 52 -9.98 -4.99 -0.48
C ARG A 52 -10.37 -3.52 -0.36
N ASN A 53 -9.44 -2.60 -0.60
CA ASN A 53 -9.72 -1.16 -0.60
C ASN A 53 -10.71 -0.85 -1.74
N SER A 54 -11.66 0.05 -1.50
CA SER A 54 -12.65 0.47 -2.50
C SER A 54 -12.02 1.09 -3.75
N ALA A 55 -10.86 1.75 -3.62
CA ALA A 55 -10.06 2.28 -4.73
C ALA A 55 -9.59 1.19 -5.70
N TYR A 56 -9.42 -0.05 -5.23
CA TYR A 56 -8.95 -1.16 -6.06
C TYR A 56 -9.89 -1.48 -7.21
N ALA A 57 -11.20 -1.39 -7.04
CA ALA A 57 -12.13 -1.65 -8.15
C ALA A 57 -11.94 -0.65 -9.30
N GLY A 58 -11.77 0.63 -8.95
CA GLY A 58 -11.62 1.76 -9.89
C GLY A 58 -10.20 2.02 -10.38
N SER A 59 -9.19 1.30 -9.88
CA SER A 59 -7.80 1.54 -10.24
C SER A 59 -7.40 0.96 -11.60
N SER A 60 -6.32 1.51 -12.17
CA SER A 60 -5.75 1.00 -13.43
C SER A 60 -5.32 -0.45 -13.35
N HIS A 61 -5.19 -1.07 -14.53
CA HIS A 61 -4.57 -2.38 -14.68
C HIS A 61 -3.17 -2.41 -14.06
N LEU A 62 -2.34 -1.39 -14.33
CA LEU A 62 -0.98 -1.27 -13.79
C LEU A 62 -0.98 -1.32 -12.25
N CYS A 63 -1.78 -0.50 -11.57
CA CYS A 63 -1.84 -0.55 -10.09
C CYS A 63 -2.22 -1.95 -9.56
N LYS A 64 -3.16 -2.63 -10.22
CA LYS A 64 -3.58 -3.99 -9.83
C LYS A 64 -2.47 -5.02 -10.04
N GLU A 65 -1.74 -4.88 -11.15
CA GLU A 65 -0.59 -5.71 -11.50
C GLU A 65 0.52 -5.55 -10.46
N GLU A 66 0.95 -4.32 -10.16
CA GLU A 66 1.99 -4.04 -9.18
C GLU A 66 1.64 -4.59 -7.78
N ILE A 67 0.38 -4.42 -7.34
CA ILE A 67 -0.10 -5.00 -6.07
C ILE A 67 0.01 -6.53 -6.11
N GLY A 68 -0.31 -7.15 -7.25
CA GLY A 68 -0.24 -8.59 -7.45
C GLY A 68 1.21 -9.13 -7.47
N GLU A 69 2.12 -8.43 -8.13
CA GLU A 69 3.55 -8.77 -8.16
C GLU A 69 4.17 -8.66 -6.76
N LEU A 70 3.90 -7.55 -6.06
CA LEU A 70 4.38 -7.37 -4.69
C LEU A 70 3.82 -8.46 -3.75
N ALA A 71 2.58 -8.93 -3.95
CA ALA A 71 2.02 -10.04 -3.19
C ALA A 71 2.82 -11.34 -3.34
N GLN A 72 3.29 -11.62 -4.57
CA GLN A 72 4.13 -12.78 -4.86
C GLN A 72 5.50 -12.61 -4.22
N VAL A 73 6.14 -11.45 -4.38
CA VAL A 73 7.43 -11.13 -3.77
C VAL A 73 7.38 -11.33 -2.25
N ILE A 74 6.40 -10.74 -1.56
CA ILE A 74 6.28 -10.85 -0.10
C ILE A 74 6.02 -12.29 0.35
N THR A 75 5.27 -13.08 -0.42
CA THR A 75 5.04 -14.49 -0.09
C THR A 75 6.34 -15.30 -0.15
N LEU A 76 7.26 -14.91 -1.04
CA LEU A 76 8.55 -15.57 -1.20
C LEU A 76 9.65 -15.03 -0.28
N LEU A 77 9.49 -13.81 0.28
CA LEU A 77 10.50 -13.16 1.14
C LEU A 77 11.03 -14.04 2.27
N PRO A 78 10.20 -14.74 3.08
CA PRO A 78 10.71 -15.57 4.17
C PRO A 78 11.57 -16.76 3.73
N MET A 79 11.54 -17.11 2.43
CA MET A 79 12.22 -18.26 1.85
C MET A 79 13.45 -17.87 1.02
N ARG A 80 13.70 -16.58 0.78
CA ARG A 80 14.77 -16.09 -0.10
C ARG A 80 15.72 -15.17 0.65
N ASP A 81 17.00 -15.20 0.27
CA ASP A 81 17.91 -14.06 0.46
C ASP A 81 17.50 -12.96 -0.52
N ALA A 82 16.34 -12.35 -0.29
CA ALA A 82 15.82 -11.32 -1.17
C ALA A 82 16.71 -10.09 -1.10
N VAL A 83 17.09 -9.54 -2.26
CA VAL A 83 17.85 -8.30 -2.34
C VAL A 83 16.94 -7.17 -1.85
N PRO A 84 17.23 -6.54 -0.69
CA PRO A 84 16.34 -5.53 -0.10
C PRO A 84 15.94 -4.42 -1.07
N THR A 85 16.87 -4.04 -1.95
CA THR A 85 16.67 -3.00 -2.97
C THR A 85 15.59 -3.35 -3.98
N GLU A 86 15.54 -4.59 -4.49
CA GLU A 86 14.54 -5.01 -5.49
C GLU A 86 13.14 -5.06 -4.89
N VAL A 87 13.04 -5.52 -3.64
CA VAL A 87 11.77 -5.59 -2.92
C VAL A 87 11.23 -4.19 -2.66
N MET A 88 12.10 -3.25 -2.27
CA MET A 88 11.69 -1.86 -2.05
C MET A 88 11.41 -1.12 -3.37
N ALA A 89 11.99 -1.54 -4.49
CA ALA A 89 11.61 -1.05 -5.82
C ALA A 89 10.17 -1.45 -6.16
N SER A 90 9.79 -2.73 -5.97
CA SER A 90 8.40 -3.16 -6.16
C SER A 90 7.39 -2.41 -5.27
N VAL A 91 7.79 -2.02 -4.06
CA VAL A 91 6.95 -1.15 -3.22
C VAL A 91 6.78 0.24 -3.85
N ALA A 92 7.85 0.83 -4.37
CA ALA A 92 7.80 2.12 -5.04
C ALA A 92 6.92 2.07 -6.31
N ASP A 93 6.98 0.97 -7.06
CA ASP A 93 6.15 0.77 -8.25
C ASP A 93 4.66 0.73 -7.88
N VAL A 94 4.29 0.01 -6.81
CA VAL A 94 2.92 0.05 -6.24
C VAL A 94 2.53 1.46 -5.85
N GLN A 95 3.39 2.19 -5.14
CA GLN A 95 3.09 3.56 -4.70
C GLN A 95 2.85 4.48 -5.89
N GLN A 96 3.74 4.46 -6.89
CA GLN A 96 3.61 5.30 -8.07
C GLN A 96 2.37 4.95 -8.90
N ALA A 97 2.07 3.66 -9.08
CA ALA A 97 0.93 3.22 -9.87
C ALA A 97 -0.40 3.46 -9.15
N CYS A 98 -0.45 3.39 -7.82
CA CYS A 98 -1.70 3.39 -7.06
C CYS A 98 -2.06 4.74 -6.41
N LEU A 99 -1.08 5.61 -6.13
CA LEU A 99 -1.32 6.91 -5.49
C LEU A 99 -2.37 7.81 -6.20
N PRO A 100 -2.46 7.85 -7.55
CA PRO A 100 -3.50 8.63 -8.22
C PRO A 100 -4.94 8.19 -7.92
N TYR A 101 -5.14 6.97 -7.44
CA TYR A 101 -6.47 6.40 -7.15
C TYR A 101 -6.92 6.60 -5.71
N GLY A 102 -6.10 7.29 -4.89
CA GLY A 102 -6.42 7.52 -3.48
C GLY A 102 -6.31 6.26 -2.62
N PHE A 103 -5.37 5.37 -3.00
CA PHE A 103 -4.88 4.32 -2.11
C PHE A 103 -4.07 4.86 -0.98
#